data_AF-A0A9D2FDH4-F1
#
_entry.id   AF-A0A9D2FDH4-F1
#
_cell.length_a   1.000
_cell.length_b   1.000
_cell.length_c   1.000
_cell.angle_alpha   90.00
_cell.angle_beta   90.00
_cell.angle_gamma   90.00
#
_symmetry.space_group_name_H-M   'P 1'
#
loop_
_entity.id
_entity.type
_entity.pdbx_description
1 polymer ?
#
loop_
_entity_poly.entity_id
_entity_poly.type
_entity_poly.pdbx_seq_one_letter_code
_entity_poly.pdbx_strand_id
1 'polypeptide(L)'
;MKCKKLLALVMAAVLSVSMLTACGGGSGVKDTLSSNGVEKQLEEVDIDIDLTTDSHMNNVVRAAAQNLAAGSSRSAVTNQIMNEMNWDALSQLKNVWNQILGSMGILTPSISVGLVQIVSSDQLAANQGSGGLLSLVGTHRQKVIEMSPINTPERFAAALLLGVDGTVGMISDATNDIVNVGYNVCGYEVEDPNGNDYWVFAAQITIA
;
A
#
# COMPACT_ATOMS: atom_id res chain seq x y z
N MET A 1 37.11 39.04 3.22
CA MET A 1 36.35 38.40 4.32
C MET A 1 34.84 38.58 4.15
N LYS A 2 34.19 37.90 3.18
CA LYS A 2 32.72 38.02 2.97
C LYS A 2 32.02 36.75 2.45
N CYS A 3 32.50 35.54 2.81
CA CYS A 3 31.88 34.28 2.38
C CYS A 3 31.78 33.25 3.51
N LYS A 4 31.27 33.65 4.69
CA LYS A 4 31.09 32.71 5.82
C LYS A 4 29.72 32.75 6.48
N LYS A 5 28.77 33.57 5.99
CA LYS A 5 27.46 33.76 6.64
C LYS A 5 26.27 33.09 5.95
N LEU A 6 26.47 32.41 4.81
CA LEU A 6 25.36 31.78 4.06
C LEU A 6 25.19 30.27 4.32
N LEU A 7 26.18 29.59 4.88
CA LEU A 7 26.09 28.14 5.09
C LEU A 7 25.20 27.74 6.29
N ALA A 8 24.98 28.66 7.24
CA ALA A 8 24.17 28.40 8.43
C ALA A 8 22.67 28.51 8.19
N LEU A 9 22.23 29.19 7.12
CA LEU A 9 20.79 29.39 6.84
C LEU A 9 20.17 28.16 6.16
N VAL A 10 20.95 27.40 5.39
CA VAL A 10 20.45 26.24 4.63
C VAL A 10 20.21 25.02 5.53
N MET A 11 20.90 24.90 6.67
CA MET A 11 20.70 23.79 7.61
C MET A 11 19.46 23.95 8.50
N ALA A 12 18.92 25.16 8.68
CA ALA A 12 17.67 25.36 9.43
C ALA A 12 16.42 25.07 8.57
N ALA A 13 16.52 25.21 7.25
CA ALA A 13 15.40 24.96 6.33
C ALA A 13 15.14 23.47 6.08
N VAL A 14 16.13 22.59 6.26
CA VAL A 14 15.95 21.14 6.05
C VAL A 14 15.23 20.47 7.22
N LEU A 15 15.25 21.07 8.42
CA LEU A 15 14.51 20.56 9.58
C LEU A 15 13.06 21.08 9.65
N SER A 16 12.68 22.07 8.84
CA SER A 16 11.34 22.67 8.87
C SER A 16 10.42 22.24 7.71
N VAL A 17 10.89 21.39 6.79
CA VAL A 17 10.08 20.93 5.65
C VAL A 17 9.37 19.60 5.94
N SER A 18 9.71 18.91 7.04
CA SER A 18 9.07 17.64 7.42
C SER A 18 7.72 17.78 8.14
N MET A 19 7.20 19.00 8.35
CA MET A 19 5.97 19.21 9.13
C MET A 19 4.96 20.16 8.46
N LEU A 20 4.99 20.27 7.12
CA LEU A 20 4.09 21.15 6.38
C LEU A 20 3.34 20.47 5.21
N THR A 21 3.08 19.16 5.30
CA THR A 21 2.04 18.49 4.50
C THR A 21 0.71 18.32 5.26
N ALA A 22 0.56 18.98 6.42
CA ALA A 22 -0.74 19.16 7.06
C ALA A 22 -1.58 20.22 6.30
N CYS A 23 -2.10 19.85 5.13
CA CYS A 23 -3.17 20.61 4.48
C CYS A 23 -4.12 19.67 3.71
N GLY A 24 -5.00 19.02 4.46
CA GLY A 24 -6.12 18.26 3.93
C GLY A 24 -7.17 18.06 5.02
N GLY A 25 -7.90 19.12 5.35
CA GLY A 25 -8.90 19.15 6.42
C GLY A 25 -9.87 17.96 6.37
N GLY A 26 -9.73 17.09 7.35
CA GLY A 26 -10.61 15.94 7.58
C GLY A 26 -10.22 15.29 8.90
N SER A 27 -10.95 15.65 9.96
CA SER A 27 -10.91 15.09 11.32
C SER A 27 -10.19 13.73 11.42
N GLY A 28 -8.89 13.74 11.72
CA GLY A 28 -8.13 12.54 12.12
C GLY A 28 -7.05 12.02 11.15
N VAL A 29 -6.97 12.50 9.89
CA VAL A 29 -5.91 12.08 8.94
C VAL A 29 -4.77 13.09 8.90
N LYS A 30 -3.53 12.62 9.11
CA LYS A 30 -2.30 13.42 9.17
C LYS A 30 -1.61 13.52 7.82
N ASP A 31 -1.52 12.41 7.09
CA ASP A 31 -0.87 12.34 5.78
C ASP A 31 -1.52 11.28 4.87
N THR A 32 -1.23 11.32 3.59
CA THR A 32 -1.76 10.40 2.57
C THR A 32 -0.64 9.93 1.65
N LEU A 33 -0.64 8.64 1.37
CA LEU A 33 0.33 7.98 0.49
C LEU A 33 0.32 8.59 -0.91
N SER A 34 1.51 8.80 -1.48
CA SER A 34 1.66 9.23 -2.88
C SER A 34 1.72 8.02 -3.83
N SER A 35 0.72 7.83 -4.69
CA SER A 35 0.72 6.75 -5.71
C SER A 35 1.93 6.84 -6.65
N ASN A 36 2.26 8.03 -7.16
CA ASN A 36 3.47 8.24 -7.98
C ASN A 36 4.76 7.90 -7.21
N GLY A 37 4.75 8.14 -5.89
CA GLY A 37 5.85 7.76 -5.02
C GLY A 37 6.05 6.25 -4.98
N VAL A 38 4.94 5.48 -4.93
CA VAL A 38 4.94 4.02 -4.96
C VAL A 38 5.41 3.47 -6.31
N GLU A 39 4.88 3.98 -7.43
CA GLU A 39 5.31 3.56 -8.79
C GLU A 39 6.82 3.69 -8.95
N LYS A 40 7.37 4.83 -8.53
CA LYS A 40 8.82 5.05 -8.56
C LYS A 40 9.61 4.01 -7.74
N GLN A 41 9.08 3.55 -6.61
CA GLN A 41 9.75 2.49 -5.83
C GLN A 41 9.71 1.13 -6.53
N LEU A 42 8.66 0.84 -7.29
CA LEU A 42 8.54 -0.38 -8.10
C LEU A 42 9.49 -0.32 -9.31
N GLU A 43 9.55 0.83 -10.00
CA GLU A 43 10.50 1.08 -11.10
C GLU A 43 11.97 0.93 -10.66
N GLU A 44 12.31 1.40 -9.45
CA GLU A 44 13.66 1.27 -8.88
C GLU A 44 14.14 -0.20 -8.80
N VAL A 45 13.21 -1.15 -8.73
CA VAL A 45 13.48 -2.59 -8.72
C VAL A 45 13.01 -3.29 -9.98
N ASP A 46 12.87 -2.56 -11.09
CA ASP A 46 12.57 -3.11 -12.43
C ASP A 46 11.23 -3.86 -12.45
N ILE A 47 10.22 -3.31 -11.76
CA ILE A 47 8.83 -3.75 -11.80
C ILE A 47 8.01 -2.62 -12.42
N ASP A 48 7.43 -2.91 -13.58
CA ASP A 48 6.59 -1.98 -14.33
C ASP A 48 5.11 -2.29 -14.02
N ILE A 49 4.53 -1.53 -13.09
CA ILE A 49 3.14 -1.63 -12.68
C ILE A 49 2.52 -0.23 -12.70
N ASP A 50 1.49 -0.05 -13.52
CA ASP A 50 0.66 1.16 -13.50
C ASP A 50 -0.36 1.09 -12.35
N LEU A 51 -0.33 2.07 -11.45
CA LEU A 51 -1.32 2.17 -10.39
C LEU A 51 -2.57 2.89 -10.88
N THR A 52 -3.70 2.21 -10.75
CA THR A 52 -5.01 2.82 -10.91
C THR A 52 -5.47 3.48 -9.61
N THR A 53 -6.23 4.56 -9.72
CA THR A 53 -6.90 5.17 -8.56
C THR A 53 -8.31 4.63 -8.43
N ASP A 54 -8.67 4.15 -7.23
CA ASP A 54 -10.04 3.71 -6.91
C ASP A 54 -10.58 4.58 -5.78
N SER A 55 -11.49 5.48 -6.15
CA SER A 55 -12.13 6.37 -5.20
C SER A 55 -12.94 5.64 -4.12
N HIS A 56 -13.49 4.46 -4.41
CA HIS A 56 -14.21 3.66 -3.44
C HIS A 56 -13.24 3.13 -2.38
N MET A 57 -12.17 2.45 -2.80
CA MET A 57 -11.13 1.96 -1.89
C MET A 57 -10.55 3.09 -1.03
N ASN A 58 -10.19 4.21 -1.65
CA ASN A 58 -9.66 5.38 -0.95
C ASN A 58 -10.63 5.91 0.12
N ASN A 59 -11.93 5.95 -0.18
CA ASN A 59 -12.94 6.39 0.78
C ASN A 59 -13.10 5.41 1.95
N VAL A 60 -13.16 4.11 1.67
CA VAL A 60 -13.29 3.04 2.67
C VAL A 60 -12.10 3.07 3.63
N VAL A 61 -10.88 3.07 3.09
CA VAL A 61 -9.65 3.01 3.89
C VAL A 61 -9.48 4.30 4.69
N ARG A 62 -9.79 5.46 4.12
CA ARG A 62 -9.79 6.73 4.84
C ARG A 62 -10.78 6.74 6.00
N ALA A 63 -12.01 6.28 5.79
CA ALA A 63 -13.02 6.21 6.85
C ALA A 63 -12.59 5.24 7.96
N ALA A 64 -12.04 4.08 7.60
CA ALA A 64 -11.52 3.12 8.56
C ALA A 64 -10.31 3.67 9.35
N ALA A 65 -9.43 4.44 8.70
CA ALA A 65 -8.31 5.12 9.37
C ALA A 65 -8.82 6.18 10.36
N GLN A 66 -9.87 6.93 10.01
CA GLN A 66 -10.52 7.86 10.96
C GLN A 66 -11.13 7.12 12.16
N ASN A 67 -11.66 5.91 11.97
CA ASN A 67 -12.13 5.08 13.08
C ASN A 67 -10.99 4.63 14.00
N LEU A 68 -9.78 4.39 13.46
CA LEU A 68 -8.58 4.16 14.27
C LEU A 68 -8.24 5.39 15.12
N ALA A 69 -8.26 6.58 14.51
CA ALA A 69 -8.05 7.85 15.20
C ALA A 69 -9.09 8.10 16.32
N ALA A 70 -10.31 7.59 16.13
CA ALA A 70 -11.38 7.64 17.14
C ALA A 70 -11.25 6.57 18.24
N GLY A 71 -10.25 5.68 18.18
CA GLY A 71 -9.96 4.66 19.21
C GLY A 71 -10.43 3.25 18.87
N SER A 72 -10.83 2.97 17.63
CA SER A 72 -11.13 1.60 17.19
C SER A 72 -9.87 0.74 17.20
N SER A 73 -10.02 -0.55 17.45
CA SER A 73 -8.87 -1.47 17.37
C SER A 73 -8.41 -1.67 15.92
N ARG A 74 -7.11 -1.93 15.73
CA ARG A 74 -6.51 -2.26 14.42
C ARG A 74 -7.23 -3.42 13.71
N SER A 75 -7.67 -4.42 14.47
CA SER A 75 -8.43 -5.55 13.94
C SER A 75 -9.82 -5.14 13.45
N ALA A 76 -10.51 -4.24 14.15
CA ALA A 76 -11.80 -3.72 13.70
C ALA A 76 -11.68 -2.92 12.41
N VAL A 77 -10.66 -2.06 12.32
CA VAL A 77 -10.32 -1.27 11.12
C VAL A 77 -10.02 -2.20 9.92
N THR A 78 -9.19 -3.22 10.15
CA THR A 78 -8.88 -4.23 9.13
C THR A 78 -10.14 -4.95 8.65
N ASN A 79 -10.96 -5.44 9.57
CA ASN A 79 -12.19 -6.15 9.23
C ASN A 79 -13.19 -5.26 8.49
N GLN A 80 -13.29 -3.97 8.85
CA GLN A 80 -14.13 -3.02 8.14
C GLN A 80 -13.72 -2.91 6.67
N ILE A 81 -12.43 -2.66 6.40
CA ILE A 81 -11.92 -2.53 5.03
C ILE A 81 -12.16 -3.84 4.26
N MET A 82 -11.80 -4.99 4.84
CA MET A 82 -11.98 -6.29 4.20
C MET A 82 -13.45 -6.58 3.86
N ASN A 83 -14.38 -6.23 4.75
CA ASN A 83 -15.82 -6.44 4.55
C ASN A 83 -16.41 -5.48 3.51
N GLU A 84 -16.07 -4.19 3.58
CA GLU A 84 -16.59 -3.18 2.65
C GLU A 84 -16.04 -3.39 1.23
N MET A 85 -14.79 -3.81 1.11
CA MET A 85 -14.16 -4.15 -0.17
C MET A 85 -14.52 -5.56 -0.68
N ASN A 86 -15.23 -6.36 0.13
CA ASN A 86 -15.56 -7.76 -0.17
C ASN A 86 -14.32 -8.63 -0.46
N TRP A 87 -13.18 -8.33 0.18
CA TRP A 87 -11.95 -9.08 0.05
C TRP A 87 -12.01 -10.33 0.94
N ASP A 88 -12.75 -11.36 0.52
CA ASP A 88 -12.71 -12.67 1.19
C ASP A 88 -11.49 -13.46 0.69
N ALA A 89 -10.42 -13.43 1.48
CA ALA A 89 -9.13 -14.01 1.12
C ALA A 89 -9.23 -15.53 0.85
N LEU A 90 -8.64 -15.96 -0.27
CA LEU A 90 -8.36 -17.35 -0.69
C LEU A 90 -9.54 -18.25 -1.11
N SER A 91 -10.73 -18.11 -0.50
CA SER A 91 -11.91 -18.92 -0.87
C SER A 91 -12.44 -18.56 -2.25
N GLN A 92 -12.60 -17.26 -2.53
CA GLN A 92 -13.02 -16.73 -3.82
C GLN A 92 -11.95 -16.99 -4.88
N LEU A 93 -10.69 -16.75 -4.53
CA LEU A 93 -9.55 -16.94 -5.42
C LEU A 93 -9.50 -18.38 -5.96
N LYS A 94 -9.55 -19.42 -5.10
CA LYS A 94 -9.52 -20.83 -5.55
C LYS A 94 -10.70 -21.23 -6.43
N ASN A 95 -11.90 -20.73 -6.13
CA ASN A 95 -13.10 -21.05 -6.91
C ASN A 95 -13.06 -20.38 -8.30
N VAL A 96 -12.61 -19.13 -8.32
CA VAL A 96 -12.32 -18.36 -9.53
C VAL A 96 -11.25 -19.05 -10.38
N TRP A 97 -10.14 -19.51 -9.78
CA TRP A 97 -9.06 -20.19 -10.49
C TRP A 97 -9.56 -21.40 -11.29
N ASN A 98 -10.41 -22.21 -10.68
CA ASN A 98 -11.03 -23.36 -11.35
C ASN A 98 -12.00 -22.94 -12.47
N GLN A 99 -12.62 -21.76 -12.36
CA GLN A 99 -13.50 -21.21 -13.38
C GLN A 99 -12.73 -20.56 -14.53
N ILE A 100 -11.65 -19.81 -14.27
CA ILE A 100 -10.80 -19.19 -15.31
C ILE A 100 -10.09 -20.27 -16.13
N LEU A 101 -9.48 -21.26 -15.47
CA LEU A 101 -8.77 -22.34 -16.17
C LEU A 101 -9.74 -23.35 -16.82
N GLY A 102 -10.97 -23.45 -16.30
CA GLY A 102 -12.01 -24.34 -16.81
C GLY A 102 -12.90 -23.73 -17.90
N SER A 103 -12.99 -22.39 -17.99
CA SER A 103 -13.76 -21.70 -19.03
C SER A 103 -12.82 -21.29 -20.16
N MET A 104 -12.89 -22.03 -21.27
CA MET A 104 -12.22 -21.66 -22.52
C MET A 104 -12.94 -20.46 -23.17
N GLY A 105 -12.73 -19.26 -22.61
CA GLY A 105 -12.93 -17.99 -23.34
C GLY A 105 -14.29 -17.30 -23.22
N ILE A 106 -15.04 -17.48 -22.13
CA ILE A 106 -16.34 -16.80 -21.96
C ILE A 106 -16.45 -16.19 -20.56
N LEU A 107 -16.28 -14.86 -20.49
CA LEU A 107 -16.57 -13.96 -19.37
C LEU A 107 -15.78 -14.26 -18.08
N THR A 108 -14.60 -13.65 -17.95
CA THR A 108 -13.94 -13.47 -16.66
C THR A 108 -14.76 -12.49 -15.80
N PRO A 109 -15.36 -12.93 -14.67
CA PRO A 109 -15.94 -11.97 -13.75
C PRO A 109 -14.84 -11.05 -13.22
N SER A 110 -15.15 -9.76 -13.03
CA SER A 110 -14.20 -8.85 -12.37
C SER A 110 -14.02 -9.29 -10.92
N ILE A 111 -12.80 -9.61 -10.53
CA ILE A 111 -12.45 -10.12 -9.19
C ILE A 111 -11.44 -9.18 -8.57
N SER A 112 -11.64 -8.83 -7.30
CA SER A 112 -10.69 -8.04 -6.53
C SER A 112 -10.20 -8.81 -5.31
N VAL A 113 -8.88 -8.78 -5.11
CA VAL A 113 -8.21 -9.32 -3.92
C VAL A 113 -7.38 -8.20 -3.32
N GLY A 114 -7.32 -8.10 -1.99
CA GLY A 114 -6.47 -7.12 -1.36
C GLY A 114 -5.95 -7.53 0.01
N LEU A 115 -4.99 -6.76 0.48
CA LEU A 115 -4.37 -6.87 1.79
C LEU A 115 -4.41 -5.53 2.50
N VAL A 116 -4.63 -5.58 3.80
CA VAL A 116 -4.58 -4.41 4.69
C VAL A 116 -3.46 -4.62 5.70
N GLN A 117 -2.67 -3.58 5.93
CA GLN A 117 -1.63 -3.57 6.95
C GLN A 117 -1.66 -2.25 7.72
N ILE A 118 -1.57 -2.34 9.04
CA ILE A 118 -1.52 -1.19 9.94
C ILE A 118 -0.19 -1.22 10.68
N VAL A 119 0.65 -0.22 10.44
CA VAL A 119 2.02 -0.15 10.96
C VAL A 119 2.21 1.15 11.71
N SER A 120 2.92 1.11 12.84
CA SER A 120 3.30 2.34 13.56
C SER A 120 4.29 3.15 12.73
N SER A 121 4.10 4.46 12.64
CA SER A 121 4.97 5.36 11.88
C SER A 121 6.42 5.32 12.39
N ASP A 122 6.62 5.27 13.72
CA ASP A 122 7.94 5.14 14.33
C ASP A 122 8.62 3.80 13.99
N GLN A 123 7.85 2.70 14.01
CA GLN A 123 8.38 1.38 13.65
C GLN A 123 8.75 1.31 12.17
N LEU A 124 7.94 1.93 11.30
CA LEU A 124 8.22 2.04 9.88
C LEU A 124 9.51 2.84 9.66
N ALA A 125 9.61 4.04 10.21
CA ALA A 125 10.78 4.91 10.05
C ALA A 125 12.07 4.28 10.61
N ALA A 126 11.96 3.49 11.69
CA ALA A 126 13.09 2.79 12.29
C ALA A 126 13.47 1.48 11.57
N ASN A 127 12.64 0.96 10.66
CA ASN A 127 12.88 -0.32 10.00
C ASN A 127 14.13 -0.26 9.09
N GLN A 128 15.15 -1.04 9.43
CA GLN A 128 16.40 -1.12 8.64
C GLN A 128 16.41 -2.29 7.65
N GLY A 129 15.37 -3.12 7.65
CA GLY A 129 15.29 -4.31 6.80
C GLY A 129 14.22 -4.22 5.73
N SER A 130 14.04 -5.34 5.03
CA SER A 130 13.01 -5.57 4.02
C SER A 130 11.61 -5.85 4.60
N GLY A 131 11.39 -5.51 5.89
CA GLY A 131 10.08 -5.57 6.56
C GLY A 131 9.56 -6.99 6.86
N GLY A 132 8.41 -7.05 7.56
CA GLY A 132 7.69 -8.30 7.87
C GLY A 132 6.92 -8.91 6.71
N LEU A 133 6.97 -8.29 5.53
CA LEU A 133 6.20 -8.67 4.33
C LEU A 133 6.91 -9.72 3.46
N LEU A 134 8.17 -10.07 3.76
CA LEU A 134 8.96 -11.06 2.99
C LEU A 134 8.33 -12.46 2.90
N SER A 135 7.44 -12.81 3.83
CA SER A 135 6.70 -14.07 3.82
C SER A 135 5.52 -14.04 2.84
N LEU A 136 5.03 -12.86 2.47
CA LEU A 136 3.84 -12.66 1.63
C LEU A 136 4.20 -12.46 0.15
N VAL A 137 5.35 -11.87 -0.13
CA VAL A 137 5.80 -11.44 -1.48
C VAL A 137 6.19 -12.57 -2.43
N GLY A 138 6.14 -13.85 -2.00
CA GLY A 138 6.31 -15.01 -2.88
C GLY A 138 7.53 -14.92 -3.80
N THR A 139 7.26 -14.83 -5.11
CA THR A 139 8.24 -14.71 -6.20
C THR A 139 9.02 -13.38 -6.21
N HIS A 140 8.46 -12.31 -5.65
CA HIS A 140 9.05 -10.96 -5.59
C HIS A 140 9.98 -10.74 -4.40
N ARG A 141 10.30 -11.79 -3.64
CA ARG A 141 11.17 -11.72 -2.45
C ARG A 141 12.48 -10.99 -2.72
N GLN A 142 13.14 -11.28 -3.84
CA GLN A 142 14.44 -10.68 -4.15
C GLN A 142 14.32 -9.17 -4.41
N LYS A 143 13.26 -8.74 -5.09
CA LYS A 143 12.97 -7.32 -5.36
C LYS A 143 12.68 -6.54 -4.07
N VAL A 144 11.96 -7.17 -3.13
CA VAL A 144 11.67 -6.56 -1.81
C VAL A 144 12.93 -6.44 -0.94
N ILE A 145 13.89 -7.35 -1.11
CA ILE A 145 15.23 -7.23 -0.48
C ILE A 145 16.00 -6.05 -1.09
N GLU A 146 15.93 -5.86 -2.40
CA GLU A 146 16.57 -4.75 -3.12
C GLU A 146 16.00 -3.38 -2.73
N MET A 147 14.70 -3.30 -2.39
CA MET A 147 14.07 -2.08 -1.86
C MET A 147 14.46 -1.73 -0.42
N SER A 148 15.23 -2.57 0.28
CA SER A 148 15.63 -2.32 1.67
C SER A 148 16.52 -1.06 1.81
N PRO A 149 16.36 -0.25 2.86
CA PRO A 149 15.38 -0.38 3.94
C PRO A 149 13.98 0.06 3.50
N ILE A 150 12.96 -0.67 3.99
CA ILE A 150 11.55 -0.32 3.81
C ILE A 150 11.13 0.58 4.97
N ASN A 151 11.57 1.84 4.92
CA ASN A 151 11.39 2.81 5.99
C ASN A 151 10.57 4.04 5.59
N THR A 152 10.01 4.04 4.38
CA THR A 152 9.08 5.06 3.92
C THR A 152 7.71 4.44 3.63
N PRO A 153 6.62 5.23 3.72
CA PRO A 153 5.29 4.76 3.36
C PRO A 153 5.21 4.20 1.94
N GLU A 154 5.87 4.87 0.98
CA GLU A 154 5.89 4.47 -0.43
C GLU A 154 6.57 3.11 -0.65
N ARG A 155 7.72 2.88 0.00
CA ARG A 155 8.41 1.58 -0.08
C ARG A 155 7.62 0.47 0.57
N PHE A 156 6.96 0.77 1.69
CA PHE A 156 6.13 -0.21 2.37
C PHE A 156 4.91 -0.59 1.53
N ALA A 157 4.26 0.41 0.94
CA ALA A 157 3.13 0.21 0.03
C ALA A 157 3.53 -0.57 -1.23
N ALA A 158 4.68 -0.27 -1.83
CA ALA A 158 5.24 -1.04 -2.95
C ALA A 158 5.45 -2.51 -2.55
N ALA A 159 6.11 -2.77 -1.42
CA ALA A 159 6.33 -4.13 -0.94
C ALA A 159 5.02 -4.86 -0.57
N LEU A 160 4.02 -4.15 -0.06
CA LEU A 160 2.68 -4.70 0.20
C LEU A 160 2.00 -5.11 -1.10
N LEU A 161 2.05 -4.26 -2.13
CA LEU A 161 1.49 -4.55 -3.45
C LEU A 161 2.15 -5.79 -4.07
N LEU A 162 3.47 -5.92 -3.98
CA LEU A 162 4.19 -7.14 -4.38
C LEU A 162 3.83 -8.37 -3.54
N GLY A 163 3.37 -8.15 -2.30
CA GLY A 163 2.76 -9.18 -1.45
C GLY A 163 1.47 -9.73 -2.05
N VAL A 164 0.58 -8.82 -2.47
CA VAL A 164 -0.67 -9.19 -3.15
C VAL A 164 -0.36 -9.82 -4.50
N ASP A 165 0.56 -9.24 -5.27
CA ASP A 165 0.91 -9.71 -6.62
C ASP A 165 1.62 -11.05 -6.59
N GLY A 166 2.55 -11.30 -5.68
CA GLY A 166 3.16 -12.63 -5.52
C GLY A 166 2.13 -13.74 -5.22
N THR A 167 0.95 -13.38 -4.71
CA THR A 167 -0.18 -14.29 -4.50
C THR A 167 -1.02 -14.50 -5.77
N VAL A 168 -0.96 -13.56 -6.73
CA VAL A 168 -1.83 -13.48 -7.92
C VAL A 168 -1.09 -13.72 -9.25
N GLY A 169 0.22 -13.45 -9.34
CA GLY A 169 1.03 -13.42 -10.56
C GLY A 169 1.10 -14.72 -11.35
N MET A 170 0.59 -15.82 -10.79
CA MET A 170 0.34 -17.04 -11.55
C MET A 170 -0.75 -16.88 -12.64
N ILE A 171 -1.63 -15.85 -12.57
CA ILE A 171 -2.81 -15.70 -13.46
C ILE A 171 -2.43 -15.16 -14.83
N SER A 172 -1.67 -14.06 -14.91
CA SER A 172 -1.26 -13.47 -16.19
C SER A 172 -0.42 -14.47 -17.01
N ASP A 173 0.55 -15.13 -16.36
CA ASP A 173 1.38 -16.17 -16.96
C ASP A 173 0.55 -17.36 -17.50
N ALA A 174 -0.50 -17.78 -16.79
CA ALA A 174 -1.33 -18.92 -17.18
C ALA A 174 -2.37 -18.58 -18.27
N THR A 175 -2.69 -17.30 -18.47
CA THR A 175 -3.78 -16.86 -19.35
C THR A 175 -3.33 -16.17 -20.63
N ASN A 176 -2.01 -16.10 -20.91
CA ASN A 176 -1.43 -15.43 -22.09
C ASN A 176 -1.99 -14.00 -22.28
N ASP A 177 -2.05 -13.22 -21.20
CA ASP A 177 -2.51 -11.81 -21.21
C ASP A 177 -3.95 -11.60 -21.70
N ILE A 178 -4.79 -12.64 -21.68
CA ILE A 178 -6.21 -12.53 -22.01
C ILE A 178 -6.98 -11.75 -20.92
N VAL A 179 -6.42 -11.67 -19.72
CA VAL A 179 -7.07 -11.06 -18.55
C VAL A 179 -6.34 -9.79 -18.16
N ASN A 180 -7.09 -8.70 -18.00
CA ASN A 180 -6.54 -7.41 -17.60
C ASN A 180 -6.33 -7.37 -16.08
N VAL A 181 -5.14 -6.99 -15.64
CA VAL A 181 -4.79 -6.89 -14.22
C VAL A 181 -4.60 -5.42 -13.86
N GLY A 182 -5.44 -4.92 -12.95
CA GLY A 182 -5.37 -3.58 -12.41
C GLY A 182 -4.79 -3.59 -11.00
N TYR A 183 -3.86 -2.70 -10.73
CA TYR A 183 -3.22 -2.55 -9.43
C TYR A 183 -3.68 -1.27 -8.75
N ASN A 184 -3.85 -1.32 -7.44
CA ASN A 184 -4.20 -0.14 -6.66
C ASN A 184 -3.62 -0.22 -5.26
N VAL A 185 -3.23 0.92 -4.72
CA VAL A 185 -2.72 1.03 -3.36
C VAL A 185 -3.06 2.39 -2.78
N CYS A 186 -3.42 2.42 -1.51
CA CYS A 186 -3.60 3.65 -0.76
C CYS A 186 -3.11 3.50 0.66
N GLY A 187 -2.84 4.65 1.29
CA GLY A 187 -2.36 4.71 2.66
C GLY A 187 -2.74 6.03 3.30
N TYR A 188 -3.11 5.98 4.57
CA TYR A 188 -3.44 7.16 5.37
C TYR A 188 -2.73 7.09 6.71
N GLU A 189 -2.05 8.16 7.09
CA GLU A 189 -1.48 8.32 8.42
C GLU A 189 -2.50 8.92 9.37
N VAL A 190 -2.60 8.38 10.58
CA VAL A 190 -3.51 8.82 11.62
C VAL A 190 -2.85 8.70 13.00
N GLU A 191 -3.26 9.56 13.93
CA GLU A 191 -2.86 9.50 15.33
C GLU A 191 -3.98 8.87 16.15
N ASP A 192 -3.69 7.84 16.94
CA ASP A 192 -4.65 7.24 17.85
C ASP A 192 -4.92 8.14 19.08
N PRO A 193 -5.96 7.86 19.90
CA PRO A 193 -6.24 8.66 21.09
C PRO A 193 -5.14 8.66 22.16
N ASN A 194 -4.15 7.76 22.06
CA ASN A 194 -3.02 7.68 22.96
C ASN A 194 -1.81 8.49 22.43
N GLY A 195 -1.94 9.16 21.28
CA GLY A 195 -0.88 9.93 20.64
C GLY A 195 0.11 9.09 19.83
N ASN A 196 -0.24 7.85 19.47
CA ASN A 196 0.61 7.01 18.62
C ASN A 196 0.22 7.17 17.15
N ASP A 197 1.22 7.37 16.30
CA ASP A 197 1.02 7.47 14.85
C ASP A 197 1.05 6.11 14.17
N TYR A 198 0.09 5.90 13.28
CA TYR A 198 -0.07 4.70 12.46
C TYR A 198 -0.34 5.07 11.02
N TRP A 199 0.27 4.31 10.12
CA TRP A 199 -0.15 4.20 8.74
C TRP A 199 -1.11 3.04 8.56
N VAL A 200 -2.26 3.30 7.94
CA VAL A 200 -3.22 2.30 7.47
C VAL A 200 -3.05 2.14 5.97
N PHE A 201 -2.46 1.04 5.52
CA PHE A 201 -2.25 0.71 4.11
C PHE A 201 -3.25 -0.32 3.61
N ALA A 202 -3.67 -0.16 2.36
CA ALA A 202 -4.42 -1.17 1.62
C ALA A 202 -3.88 -1.28 0.20
N ALA A 203 -3.68 -2.52 -0.27
CA ALA A 203 -3.31 -2.81 -1.64
C ALA A 203 -4.32 -3.79 -2.25
N GLN A 204 -4.66 -3.59 -3.51
CA GLN A 204 -5.65 -4.34 -4.26
C GLN A 204 -5.10 -4.74 -5.63
N ILE A 205 -5.47 -5.94 -6.05
CA ILE A 205 -5.37 -6.39 -7.43
C ILE A 205 -6.76 -6.72 -7.91
N THR A 206 -7.10 -6.18 -9.08
CA THR A 206 -8.35 -6.46 -9.79
C THR A 206 -8.05 -7.18 -11.09
N ILE A 207 -8.80 -8.23 -11.37
CA ILE A 207 -8.63 -9.09 -12.53
C ILE A 207 -9.94 -9.01 -13.32
N ALA A 208 -9.89 -8.61 -14.59
CA ALA A 208 -11.06 -8.38 -15.43
C ALA A 208 -10.88 -8.97 -16.83
#